data_AF-A0A9D5M904-F1
#
_entry.id   AF-A0A9D5M904-F1
#
_cell.length_a   1.000
_cell.length_b   1.000
_cell.length_c   1.000
_cell.angle_alpha   90.00
_cell.angle_beta   90.00
_cell.angle_gamma   90.00
#
_symmetry.space_group_name_H-M   'P 1'
#
loop_
_entity.id
_entity.type
_entity.pdbx_description
1 polymer ?
#
loop_
_entity_poly.entity_id
_entity_poly.type
_entity_poly.pdbx_seq_one_letter_code
_entity_poly.pdbx_strand_id
1 'polypeptide(L)'
;MNLPNKLTLGRLILIPVFVLFFYLDFTGHYLVSLGIFAVAAFTDFLDGYIARKYNLVTDLGKFLDPIADKVLVLVALVVMLADPKYTNLFFQHGSIGFILGGIGVSIIIAREMAVSSLRMLAAKNGTVLAADKLGKIKTFFTDVTIIVLLFSGDFLTIAKDFGKVVNVIGLVCFGISVLLTVVSGVSYLVKNKEVFKE
;
A
#
# COMPACT_ATOMS: atom_id res chain seq x y z
N MET A 1 -4.18 -27.30 0.93
CA MET A 1 -4.25 -25.82 0.87
C MET A 1 -5.63 -25.41 0.38
N ASN A 2 -6.32 -24.57 1.15
CA ASN A 2 -7.66 -24.06 0.81
C ASN A 2 -7.57 -22.93 -0.24
N LEU A 3 -8.69 -22.63 -0.89
CA LEU A 3 -8.76 -21.58 -1.93
C LEU A 3 -8.25 -20.21 -1.45
N PRO A 4 -8.57 -19.71 -0.24
CA PRO A 4 -8.03 -18.43 0.26
C PRO A 4 -6.50 -18.40 0.28
N ASN A 5 -5.85 -19.44 0.84
CA ASN A 5 -4.38 -19.50 0.90
C ASN A 5 -3.73 -19.52 -0.50
N LYS A 6 -4.40 -20.11 -1.50
CA LYS A 6 -3.90 -20.07 -2.89
C LYS A 6 -3.97 -18.67 -3.47
N LEU A 7 -5.00 -17.89 -3.14
CA LEU A 7 -5.13 -16.50 -3.55
C LEU A 7 -4.07 -15.63 -2.86
N THR A 8 -3.84 -15.80 -1.56
CA THR A 8 -2.78 -15.08 -0.82
C THR A 8 -1.39 -15.35 -1.41
N LEU A 9 -1.06 -16.62 -1.68
CA LEU A 9 0.20 -16.98 -2.36
C LEU A 9 0.25 -16.44 -3.79
N GLY A 10 -0.87 -16.48 -4.51
CA GLY A 10 -0.99 -15.87 -5.83
C GLY A 10 -0.65 -14.38 -5.79
N ARG A 11 -1.15 -13.63 -4.80
CA ARG A 11 -0.80 -12.22 -4.60
C ARG A 11 0.69 -12.03 -4.39
N LEU A 12 1.32 -12.83 -3.53
CA LEU A 12 2.76 -12.76 -3.29
C LEU A 12 3.57 -12.99 -4.58
N ILE A 13 3.11 -13.86 -5.48
CA ILE A 13 3.71 -14.08 -6.80
C ILE A 13 3.42 -12.90 -7.75
N LEU A 14 2.28 -12.24 -7.65
CA LEU A 14 1.96 -11.06 -8.46
C LEU A 14 2.83 -9.84 -8.11
N ILE A 15 3.40 -9.76 -6.91
CA ILE A 15 4.28 -8.66 -6.51
C ILE A 15 5.54 -8.57 -7.39
N PRO A 16 6.38 -9.61 -7.56
CA PRO A 16 7.52 -9.54 -8.48
C PRO A 16 7.09 -9.35 -9.94
N VAL A 17 5.93 -9.87 -10.34
CA VAL A 17 5.37 -9.62 -11.68
C VAL A 17 5.01 -8.14 -11.86
N PHE A 18 4.38 -7.52 -10.86
CA PHE A 18 4.11 -6.08 -10.84
C PHE A 18 5.40 -5.27 -10.99
N VAL A 19 6.44 -5.60 -10.23
CA VAL A 19 7.75 -4.93 -10.30
C VAL A 19 8.39 -5.11 -11.68
N LEU A 20 8.34 -6.32 -12.24
CA LEU A 20 8.87 -6.61 -13.57
C LEU A 20 8.20 -5.71 -14.62
N PHE A 21 6.87 -5.71 -14.70
CA PHE A 21 6.14 -4.91 -15.68
C PHE A 21 6.27 -3.41 -15.44
N PHE A 22 6.45 -3.00 -14.18
CA PHE A 22 6.68 -1.60 -13.85
C PHE A 22 7.97 -1.08 -14.49
N TYR A 23 9.03 -1.88 -14.52
CA TYR A 23 10.33 -1.51 -15.10
C TYR A 23 10.55 -1.94 -16.55
N LEU A 24 9.67 -2.76 -17.14
CA LEU A 24 9.74 -3.10 -18.55
C LEU A 24 9.43 -1.85 -19.39
N ASP A 25 10.42 -1.33 -20.11
CA ASP A 25 10.29 -0.07 -20.88
C ASP A 25 9.58 -0.32 -22.22
N PHE A 26 8.24 -0.35 -22.19
CA PHE A 26 7.37 -0.40 -23.37
C PHE A 26 6.14 0.50 -23.18
N THR A 27 5.50 0.93 -24.27
CA THR A 27 4.31 1.80 -24.18
C THR A 27 3.16 1.13 -23.41
N GLY A 28 2.64 1.77 -22.36
CA GLY A 28 1.54 1.23 -21.56
C GLY A 28 1.99 0.38 -20.37
N HIS A 29 3.29 0.31 -20.07
CA HIS A 29 3.81 -0.53 -19.00
C HIS A 29 3.24 -0.16 -17.62
N TYR A 30 3.00 1.13 -17.35
CA TYR A 30 2.37 1.55 -16.08
C TYR A 30 0.89 1.17 -16.00
N LEU A 31 0.16 1.20 -17.12
CA LEU A 31 -1.21 0.70 -17.19
C LEU A 31 -1.29 -0.82 -16.97
N VAL A 32 -0.31 -1.58 -17.49
CA VAL A 32 -0.21 -3.02 -17.22
C VAL A 32 0.09 -3.25 -15.73
N SER A 33 1.03 -2.52 -15.14
CA SER A 33 1.31 -2.56 -13.70
C SER A 33 0.11 -2.18 -12.86
N LEU A 34 -0.67 -1.18 -13.27
CA LEU A 34 -1.94 -0.81 -12.64
C LEU A 34 -2.94 -1.96 -12.67
N GLY A 35 -3.06 -2.65 -13.81
CA GLY A 35 -3.90 -3.84 -13.93
C GLY A 35 -3.47 -4.96 -12.98
N ILE A 36 -2.16 -5.23 -12.89
CA ILE A 36 -1.61 -6.23 -11.98
C ILE A 36 -1.87 -5.84 -10.52
N PHE A 37 -1.62 -4.58 -10.15
CA PHE A 37 -1.88 -4.06 -8.81
C PHE A 37 -3.36 -4.18 -8.46
N ALA A 38 -4.26 -3.80 -9.36
CA ALA A 38 -5.70 -3.88 -9.15
C ALA A 38 -6.19 -5.32 -8.96
N VAL A 39 -5.68 -6.26 -9.77
CA VAL A 39 -5.98 -7.69 -9.59
C VAL A 39 -5.44 -8.20 -8.25
N ALA A 40 -4.20 -7.86 -7.91
CA ALA A 40 -3.57 -8.27 -6.65
C ALA A 40 -4.33 -7.73 -5.43
N ALA A 41 -4.73 -6.45 -5.44
CA ALA A 41 -5.56 -5.85 -4.39
C ALA A 41 -6.97 -6.47 -4.34
N PHE A 42 -7.58 -6.74 -5.48
CA PHE A 42 -8.89 -7.38 -5.53
C PHE A 42 -8.89 -8.81 -4.97
N THR A 43 -7.80 -9.56 -5.16
CA THR A 43 -7.67 -10.90 -4.56
C THR A 43 -7.66 -10.89 -3.03
N ASP A 44 -7.23 -9.80 -2.37
CA ASP A 44 -7.31 -9.62 -0.91
C ASP A 44 -8.72 -9.45 -0.38
N PHE A 45 -9.52 -8.72 -1.14
CA PHE A 45 -10.93 -8.64 -0.80
C PHE A 45 -11.59 -10.02 -0.94
N LEU A 46 -11.24 -10.75 -2.00
CA LEU A 46 -11.86 -12.02 -2.34
C LEU A 46 -11.47 -13.16 -1.37
N ASP A 47 -10.19 -13.29 -1.02
CA ASP A 47 -9.74 -14.35 -0.11
C ASP A 47 -10.33 -14.19 1.30
N GLY A 48 -10.38 -12.97 1.83
CA GLY A 48 -11.00 -12.64 3.11
C GLY A 48 -12.51 -12.86 3.09
N TYR A 49 -13.18 -12.52 1.98
CA TYR A 49 -14.61 -12.79 1.81
C TYR A 49 -14.90 -14.30 1.80
N ILE A 50 -14.15 -15.07 1.00
CA ILE A 50 -14.32 -16.53 0.89
C ILE A 50 -13.98 -17.21 2.21
N ALA A 51 -12.88 -16.83 2.87
CA ALA A 51 -12.48 -17.42 4.15
C ALA A 51 -13.55 -17.25 5.22
N ARG A 52 -14.16 -16.05 5.32
CA ARG A 52 -15.26 -15.77 6.27
C ARG A 52 -16.56 -16.46 5.90
N LYS A 53 -16.92 -16.48 4.61
CA LYS A 53 -18.19 -17.06 4.14
C LYS A 53 -18.24 -18.58 4.28
N TYR A 54 -17.11 -19.25 4.03
CA TYR A 54 -17.04 -20.70 4.01
C TYR A 54 -16.36 -21.28 5.26
N ASN A 55 -16.08 -20.46 6.29
CA ASN A 55 -15.35 -20.85 7.51
C ASN A 55 -14.02 -21.57 7.20
N LEU A 56 -13.35 -21.19 6.10
CA LEU A 56 -12.08 -21.78 5.64
C LEU A 56 -10.86 -21.08 6.24
N VAL A 57 -11.00 -20.53 7.44
CA VAL A 57 -9.92 -19.79 8.11
C VAL A 57 -8.85 -20.77 8.57
N THR A 58 -7.64 -20.61 8.05
CA THR A 58 -6.47 -21.43 8.44
C THR A 58 -5.43 -20.59 9.14
N ASP A 59 -4.59 -21.18 9.99
CA ASP A 59 -3.55 -20.42 10.70
C ASP A 59 -2.46 -19.91 9.75
N LEU A 60 -2.18 -20.64 8.67
CA LEU A 60 -1.31 -20.17 7.60
C LEU A 60 -1.90 -18.94 6.90
N GLY A 61 -3.20 -18.94 6.59
CA GLY A 61 -3.88 -17.78 6.00
C GLY A 61 -3.86 -16.57 6.93
N LYS A 62 -4.23 -16.74 8.20
CA LYS A 62 -4.17 -15.68 9.22
C LYS A 62 -2.78 -15.04 9.35
N PHE A 63 -1.72 -15.81 9.13
CA PHE A 63 -0.35 -15.32 9.15
C PHE A 63 0.06 -14.62 7.85
N LEU A 64 -0.28 -15.20 6.69
CA LEU A 64 0.13 -14.67 5.39
C LEU A 64 -0.67 -13.43 4.95
N ASP A 65 -1.97 -13.36 5.25
CA ASP A 65 -2.83 -12.28 4.76
C ASP A 65 -2.35 -10.88 5.20
N PRO A 66 -2.01 -10.63 6.49
CA PRO A 66 -1.50 -9.33 6.91
C PRO A 66 -0.15 -8.96 6.29
N ILE A 67 0.66 -9.96 5.95
CA ILE A 67 1.97 -9.75 5.31
C ILE A 67 1.76 -9.39 3.85
N ALA A 68 1.00 -10.21 3.12
CA ALA A 68 0.77 -10.03 1.68
C ALA A 68 0.03 -8.70 1.37
N ASP A 69 -0.93 -8.28 2.20
CA ASP A 69 -1.59 -6.97 2.11
C ASP A 69 -0.58 -5.82 2.15
N LYS A 70 0.31 -5.83 3.16
CA LYS A 70 1.27 -4.73 3.35
C LYS A 70 2.38 -4.73 2.32
N VAL A 71 2.92 -5.90 1.96
CA VAL A 71 4.06 -5.97 1.05
C VAL A 71 3.72 -5.39 -0.32
N LEU A 72 2.53 -5.66 -0.87
CA LEU A 72 2.12 -5.12 -2.18
C LEU A 72 2.16 -3.58 -2.20
N VAL A 73 1.50 -2.94 -1.22
CA VAL A 73 1.42 -1.48 -1.12
C VAL A 73 2.79 -0.86 -0.88
N LEU A 74 3.58 -1.45 0.02
CA LEU A 74 4.92 -0.94 0.35
C LEU A 74 5.87 -1.08 -0.85
N VAL A 75 5.85 -2.21 -1.56
CA VAL A 75 6.64 -2.41 -2.78
C VAL A 75 6.24 -1.40 -3.84
N ALA A 76 4.94 -1.18 -4.08
CA ALA A 76 4.46 -0.19 -5.03
C ALA A 76 5.00 1.21 -4.72
N LEU A 77 4.89 1.68 -3.47
CA LEU A 77 5.43 2.98 -3.05
C LEU A 77 6.95 3.07 -3.24
N VAL A 78 7.69 2.00 -2.92
CA VAL A 78 9.15 1.98 -3.03
C VAL A 78 9.61 1.99 -4.49
N VAL A 79 9.04 1.18 -5.37
CA VAL A 79 9.45 1.17 -6.78
C VAL A 79 9.11 2.49 -7.48
N MET A 80 7.97 3.08 -7.13
CA MET A 80 7.59 4.40 -7.60
C MET A 80 8.53 5.49 -7.09
N LEU A 81 8.96 5.44 -5.84
CA LEU A 81 9.96 6.37 -5.33
C LEU A 81 11.35 6.15 -5.98
N ALA A 82 11.72 4.91 -6.27
CA ALA A 82 13.03 4.56 -6.82
C ALA A 82 13.17 4.85 -8.32
N ASP A 83 12.06 4.92 -9.05
CA ASP A 83 12.08 5.22 -10.47
C ASP A 83 12.33 6.72 -10.72
N PRO A 84 13.37 7.10 -11.49
CA PRO A 84 13.66 8.50 -11.79
C PRO A 84 12.56 9.22 -12.57
N LYS A 85 11.83 8.52 -13.46
CA LYS A 85 10.67 9.09 -14.17
C LYS A 85 9.60 9.45 -13.13
N TYR A 86 9.35 8.56 -12.17
CA TYR A 86 8.42 8.85 -11.09
C TYR A 86 8.95 9.86 -10.08
N THR A 87 10.23 9.92 -9.78
CA THR A 87 10.77 10.93 -8.87
C THR A 87 10.50 12.35 -9.39
N ASN A 88 10.66 12.55 -10.71
CA ASN A 88 10.32 13.80 -11.37
C ASN A 88 8.80 14.05 -11.44
N LEU A 89 7.98 12.99 -11.49
CA LEU A 89 6.52 13.04 -11.41
C LEU A 89 6.00 13.28 -9.99
N PHE A 90 6.67 12.75 -8.97
CA PHE A 90 6.27 12.85 -7.57
C PHE A 90 6.44 14.26 -7.09
N PHE A 91 7.49 14.94 -7.55
CA PHE A 91 7.79 16.29 -7.14
C PHE A 91 8.65 16.96 -8.22
N GLN A 92 8.04 17.88 -8.98
CA GLN A 92 8.70 18.62 -10.07
C GLN A 92 9.89 19.50 -9.62
N HIS A 93 10.25 19.51 -8.34
CA HIS A 93 11.25 20.39 -7.71
C HIS A 93 12.61 19.70 -7.47
N GLY A 94 13.02 18.79 -8.36
CA GLY A 94 14.33 18.15 -8.29
C GLY A 94 14.59 17.42 -6.96
N SER A 95 15.77 17.61 -6.37
CA SER A 95 16.23 16.87 -5.18
C SER A 95 15.33 17.02 -3.94
N ILE A 96 14.69 18.18 -3.75
CA ILE A 96 13.77 18.42 -2.63
C ILE A 96 12.58 17.47 -2.71
N GLY A 97 12.14 17.23 -3.94
CA GLY A 97 11.05 16.33 -4.23
C GLY A 97 11.31 14.90 -3.80
N PHE A 98 12.44 14.36 -4.24
CA PHE A 98 12.89 13.03 -3.81
C PHE A 98 12.98 12.90 -2.29
N ILE A 99 13.50 13.93 -1.60
CA ILE A 99 13.59 13.96 -0.13
C ILE A 99 12.20 13.91 0.51
N LEU A 100 11.25 14.76 0.08
CA LEU A 100 9.90 14.78 0.63
C LEU A 100 9.13 13.47 0.36
N GLY A 101 9.27 12.92 -0.84
CA GLY A 101 8.72 11.62 -1.20
C GLY A 101 9.30 10.50 -0.34
N GLY A 102 10.62 10.48 -0.19
CA GLY A 102 11.33 9.50 0.64
C GLY A 102 10.92 9.56 2.10
N ILE A 103 10.80 10.77 2.68
CA ILE A 103 10.29 10.97 4.03
C ILE A 103 8.85 10.45 4.14
N GLY A 104 7.97 10.81 3.20
CA GLY A 104 6.57 10.39 3.20
C GLY A 104 6.41 8.86 3.12
N VAL A 105 7.11 8.21 2.19
CA VAL A 105 7.11 6.74 2.03
C VAL A 105 7.68 6.07 3.29
N SER A 106 8.76 6.61 3.86
CA SER A 106 9.36 6.09 5.09
C SER A 106 8.40 6.17 6.28
N ILE A 107 7.65 7.26 6.43
CA ILE A 107 6.63 7.42 7.46
C ILE A 107 5.51 6.38 7.29
N ILE A 108 5.05 6.14 6.06
CA ILE A 108 4.04 5.11 5.75
C ILE A 108 4.55 3.73 6.14
N ILE A 109 5.77 3.36 5.71
CA ILE A 109 6.38 2.07 6.03
C ILE A 109 6.53 1.90 7.54
N ALA A 110 7.16 2.87 8.22
CA ALA A 110 7.43 2.81 9.64
C ALA A 110 6.12 2.64 10.45
N ARG A 111 5.07 3.39 10.08
CA ARG A 111 3.77 3.28 10.75
C ARG A 111 3.10 1.94 10.49
N GLU A 112 3.13 1.43 9.25
CA GLU A 112 2.51 0.13 8.94
C GLU A 112 3.18 -1.01 9.69
N MET A 113 4.51 -0.98 9.80
CA MET A 113 5.25 -1.95 10.60
C MET A 113 4.95 -1.79 12.10
N ALA A 114 4.98 -0.57 12.63
CA ALA A 114 4.75 -0.31 14.05
C ALA A 114 3.35 -0.76 14.50
N VAL A 115 2.29 -0.35 13.80
CA VAL A 115 0.92 -0.72 14.17
C VAL A 115 0.68 -2.23 14.03
N SER A 116 1.24 -2.85 12.99
CA SER A 116 1.10 -4.30 12.79
C SER A 116 1.81 -5.10 13.88
N SER A 117 3.03 -4.71 14.24
CA SER A 117 3.80 -5.32 15.33
C SER A 117 3.09 -5.17 16.68
N LEU A 118 2.54 -3.98 16.98
CA LEU A 118 1.79 -3.75 18.21
C LEU A 118 0.56 -4.64 18.33
N ARG A 119 -0.19 -4.80 17.24
CA ARG A 119 -1.35 -5.69 17.20
C ARG A 119 -0.94 -7.15 17.43
N MET A 120 0.19 -7.56 16.86
CA MET A 120 0.71 -8.92 17.03
C MET A 120 1.17 -9.17 18.47
N LEU A 121 1.86 -8.22 19.09
CA LEU A 121 2.29 -8.30 20.50
C LEU A 121 1.09 -8.36 21.45
N ALA A 122 0.12 -7.45 21.28
CA ALA A 122 -1.08 -7.44 22.09
C ALA A 122 -1.87 -8.76 21.99
N ALA A 123 -2.00 -9.30 20.77
CA ALA A 123 -2.67 -10.58 20.53
C ALA A 123 -1.97 -11.75 21.25
N LYS A 124 -0.64 -11.72 21.35
CA LYS A 124 0.14 -12.70 22.13
C LYS A 124 -0.15 -12.60 23.64
N ASN A 125 -0.37 -11.39 24.14
CA ASN A 125 -0.74 -11.13 25.55
C ASN A 125 -2.25 -11.26 25.80
N GLY A 126 -3.02 -11.87 24.88
CA GLY A 126 -4.45 -12.12 25.03
C GLY A 126 -5.35 -10.90 24.79
N THR A 127 -4.79 -9.77 24.37
CA THR A 127 -5.55 -8.54 24.09
C THR A 127 -5.67 -8.32 22.57
N VAL A 128 -6.90 -8.27 22.05
CA VAL A 128 -7.11 -8.07 20.61
C VAL A 128 -7.35 -6.58 20.33
N LEU A 129 -6.35 -5.92 19.74
CA LEU A 129 -6.48 -4.52 19.33
C LEU A 129 -7.20 -4.39 17.98
N ALA A 130 -8.36 -3.73 18.00
CA ALA A 130 -9.15 -3.45 16.81
C ALA A 130 -8.46 -2.45 15.87
N ALA A 131 -8.83 -2.49 14.59
CA ALA A 131 -8.38 -1.52 13.60
C ALA A 131 -9.08 -0.16 13.79
N ASP A 132 -8.30 0.91 13.86
CA ASP A 132 -8.85 2.26 14.00
C ASP A 132 -9.42 2.81 12.68
N LYS A 133 -10.50 3.59 12.76
CA LYS A 133 -11.17 4.18 11.58
C LYS A 133 -10.20 5.03 10.75
N LEU A 134 -9.30 5.80 11.39
CA LEU A 134 -8.32 6.61 10.68
C LEU A 134 -7.30 5.74 9.93
N GLY A 135 -6.98 4.56 10.47
CA GLY A 135 -6.13 3.59 9.81
C GLY A 135 -6.74 3.08 8.49
N LYS A 136 -8.05 2.84 8.46
CA LYS A 136 -8.76 2.42 7.24
C LYS A 136 -8.81 3.51 6.18
N ILE A 137 -9.15 4.74 6.59
CA ILE A 137 -9.19 5.90 5.69
C ILE A 137 -7.80 6.15 5.10
N LYS A 138 -6.75 6.08 5.92
CA LYS A 138 -5.37 6.18 5.47
C LYS A 138 -5.06 5.19 4.36
N THR A 139 -5.34 3.90 4.58
CA THR A 139 -5.06 2.85 3.59
C THR A 139 -5.80 3.11 2.28
N PHE A 140 -7.08 3.50 2.34
CA PHE A 140 -7.83 3.89 1.15
C PHE A 140 -7.13 4.99 0.35
N PHE A 141 -6.67 6.06 1.00
CA PHE A 141 -5.92 7.12 0.32
C PHE A 141 -4.58 6.63 -0.22
N THR A 142 -3.90 5.71 0.47
CA THR A 142 -2.65 5.10 -0.03
C THR A 142 -2.88 4.33 -1.33
N ASP A 143 -3.93 3.50 -1.38
CA ASP A 143 -4.25 2.71 -2.58
C ASP A 143 -4.68 3.61 -3.74
N VAL A 144 -5.50 4.63 -3.46
CA VAL A 144 -5.88 5.65 -4.45
C VAL A 144 -4.65 6.37 -4.99
N THR A 145 -3.70 6.74 -4.13
CA THR A 145 -2.43 7.34 -4.58
C THR A 145 -1.71 6.45 -5.58
N ILE A 146 -1.54 5.16 -5.26
CA ILE A 146 -0.83 4.22 -6.15
C ILE A 146 -1.55 4.11 -7.50
N ILE A 147 -2.87 3.92 -7.48
CA ILE A 147 -3.68 3.80 -8.69
C ILE A 147 -3.59 5.06 -9.55
N VAL A 148 -3.81 6.24 -8.97
CA VAL A 148 -3.83 7.50 -9.72
C VAL A 148 -2.44 7.81 -10.30
N LEU A 149 -1.37 7.54 -9.55
CA LEU A 149 -0.02 7.80 -10.03
C LEU A 149 0.44 6.79 -11.09
N LEU A 150 0.10 5.51 -10.95
CA LEU A 150 0.32 4.52 -12.01
C LEU A 150 -0.44 4.92 -13.29
N PHE A 151 -1.70 5.31 -13.15
CA PHE A 151 -2.50 5.80 -14.26
C PHE A 151 -1.87 7.04 -14.91
N SER A 152 -1.36 8.00 -14.12
CA SER A 152 -0.74 9.21 -14.66
C SER A 152 0.55 8.96 -15.46
N GLY A 153 1.24 7.84 -15.21
CA GLY A 153 2.57 7.55 -15.77
C GLY A 153 2.57 7.53 -17.30
N ASP A 154 1.73 6.69 -17.92
CA ASP A 154 1.64 6.59 -19.38
C ASP A 154 1.02 7.86 -20.01
N PHE A 155 0.05 8.49 -19.33
CA PHE A 155 -0.61 9.69 -19.82
C PHE A 155 0.28 10.94 -19.80
N LEU A 156 1.35 10.97 -19.02
CA LEU A 156 2.35 12.04 -19.11
C LEU A 156 3.07 12.04 -20.47
N THR A 157 3.22 10.86 -21.09
CA THR A 157 3.84 10.69 -22.41
C THR A 157 2.81 10.85 -23.53
N ILE A 158 1.61 10.27 -23.40
CA ILE A 158 0.60 10.23 -24.47
C ILE A 158 -0.24 11.51 -24.54
N ALA A 159 -0.63 12.08 -23.39
CA ALA A 159 -1.51 13.25 -23.30
C ALA A 159 -1.06 14.18 -22.16
N LYS A 160 0.07 14.86 -22.38
CA LYS A 160 0.87 15.55 -21.36
C LYS A 160 0.06 16.43 -20.39
N ASP A 161 -0.88 17.24 -20.88
CA ASP A 161 -1.64 18.15 -20.02
C ASP A 161 -2.65 17.42 -19.14
N PHE A 162 -3.30 16.38 -19.68
CA PHE A 162 -4.15 15.49 -18.89
C PHE A 162 -3.32 14.71 -17.86
N GLY A 163 -2.19 14.13 -18.28
CA GLY A 163 -1.29 13.39 -17.40
C GLY A 163 -0.78 14.23 -16.21
N LYS A 164 -0.46 15.51 -16.43
CA LYS A 164 -0.07 16.44 -15.35
C LYS A 164 -1.18 16.66 -14.33
N VAL A 165 -2.43 16.88 -14.79
CA VAL A 165 -3.57 17.09 -13.88
C VAL A 165 -3.80 15.85 -13.01
N VAL A 166 -3.82 14.67 -13.63
CA VAL A 166 -3.97 13.39 -12.93
C VAL A 166 -2.82 13.17 -11.94
N ASN A 167 -1.59 13.47 -12.35
CA ASN A 167 -0.43 13.36 -11.48
C ASN A 167 -0.58 14.22 -10.22
N VAL A 168 -0.95 15.51 -10.37
CA VAL A 168 -1.18 16.41 -9.23
C VAL A 168 -2.23 15.86 -8.26
N ILE A 169 -3.33 15.28 -8.78
CA ILE A 169 -4.35 14.62 -7.95
C ILE A 169 -3.71 13.49 -7.13
N GLY A 170 -2.88 12.65 -7.77
CA GLY A 170 -2.15 11.57 -7.09
C GLY A 170 -1.22 12.06 -5.97
N LEU A 171 -0.55 13.20 -6.18
CA LEU A 171 0.32 13.82 -5.17
C LEU A 171 -0.44 14.42 -4.01
N VAL A 172 -1.59 15.06 -4.27
CA VAL A 172 -2.48 15.55 -3.22
C VAL A 172 -2.98 14.37 -2.39
N CYS A 173 -3.41 13.28 -3.03
CA CYS A 173 -3.77 12.04 -2.33
C CYS A 173 -2.60 11.49 -1.50
N PHE A 174 -1.37 11.53 -2.03
CA PHE A 174 -0.18 11.07 -1.29
C PHE A 174 0.06 11.93 -0.04
N GLY A 175 0.01 13.26 -0.17
CA GLY A 175 0.14 14.17 0.97
C GLY A 175 -0.92 13.93 2.04
N ILE A 176 -2.18 13.71 1.63
CA ILE A 176 -3.27 13.33 2.54
C ILE A 176 -2.97 11.98 3.21
N SER A 177 -2.50 10.98 2.45
CA SER A 177 -2.13 9.66 2.98
C SER A 177 -1.02 9.76 4.04
N VAL A 178 0.01 10.57 3.81
CA VAL A 178 1.09 10.81 4.79
C VAL A 178 0.56 11.49 6.05
N LEU A 179 -0.26 12.54 5.92
CA LEU A 179 -0.88 13.21 7.07
C LEU A 179 -1.75 12.25 7.89
N LEU A 180 -2.61 11.48 7.22
CA LEU A 180 -3.44 10.47 7.86
C LEU A 180 -2.61 9.36 8.50
N THR A 181 -1.45 9.03 7.95
CA THR A 181 -0.51 8.07 8.53
C THR A 181 0.00 8.55 9.87
N VAL A 182 0.46 9.80 9.95
CA VAL A 182 0.94 10.40 11.20
C VAL A 182 -0.20 10.47 12.23
N VAL A 183 -1.34 11.06 11.85
CA VAL A 183 -2.49 11.24 12.75
C VAL A 183 -3.03 9.89 13.24
N SER A 184 -3.19 8.92 12.33
CA SER A 184 -3.65 7.58 12.71
C SER A 184 -2.63 6.83 13.56
N GLY A 185 -1.32 6.99 13.31
CA GLY A 185 -0.26 6.38 14.11
C GLY A 185 -0.28 6.90 15.55
N VAL A 186 -0.29 8.22 15.71
CA VAL A 186 -0.37 8.86 17.04
C VAL A 186 -1.66 8.48 17.74
N SER A 187 -2.81 8.57 17.08
CA SER A 187 -4.10 8.18 17.67
C SER A 187 -4.09 6.72 18.13
N TYR A 188 -3.50 5.81 17.35
CA TYR A 188 -3.40 4.40 17.69
C TYR A 188 -2.52 4.16 18.92
N LEU A 189 -1.34 4.79 18.97
CA LEU A 189 -0.43 4.69 20.11
C LEU A 189 -1.06 5.26 21.37
N VAL A 190 -1.75 6.40 21.27
CA VAL A 190 -2.39 7.06 22.42
C VAL A 190 -3.54 6.25 23.01
N LYS A 191 -4.38 5.65 22.17
CA LYS A 191 -5.50 4.80 22.63
C LYS A 191 -5.04 3.49 23.27
N ASN A 192 -3.86 3.01 22.91
CA ASN A 192 -3.34 1.70 23.34
C ASN A 192 -2.09 1.82 24.23
N LYS A 193 -1.92 2.95 24.92
CA LYS A 193 -0.77 3.19 25.82
C LYS A 193 -0.62 2.14 26.91
N GLU A 194 -1.73 1.53 27.35
CA GLU A 194 -1.75 0.50 28.38
C GLU A 194 -0.98 -0.77 27.97
N VAL A 195 -0.83 -1.03 26.67
CA VAL A 195 -0.04 -2.18 26.16
C VAL A 195 1.46 -2.00 26.41
N PHE A 196 1.93 -0.77 26.65
CA PHE A 196 3.33 -0.46 26.93
C PHE A 196 3.67 -0.37 28.42
N LYS A 197 2.70 -0.62 29.32
CA LYS A 197 2.89 -0.51 30.77
C LYS A 197 3.28 -1.83 31.45
N GLU A 198 3.56 -2.88 30.68
CA GLU A 198 4.19 -4.12 31.18
C GLU A 198 5.72 -4.01 31.20
#